data_AF-A0A9Q3EPR6-F1
#
_entry.id   AF-A0A9Q3EPR6-F1
#
_cell.length_a   1.000
_cell.length_b   1.000
_cell.length_c   1.000
_cell.angle_alpha   90.00
_cell.angle_beta   90.00
_cell.angle_gamma   90.00
#
_symmetry.space_group_name_H-M   'P 1'
#
loop_
_entity.id
_entity.type
_entity.pdbx_description
1 polymer ?
#
loop_
_entity_poly.entity_id
_entity_poly.type
_entity_poly.pdbx_seq_one_letter_code
_entity_poly.pdbx_strand_id
1 'polypeptide(L)'
;MDWVTALPPGGDKLYNACLVIVNRYSKTPIFLPYHKDDTAMDTALLIWNRVISHTGLFEKIISDRDPEFKSALWTNLHKHLGTKLSFSTAYHPQTDGLAERMIQTL
;
A
#
# COMPACT_ATOMS: atom_id res chain seq x y z
N MET A 1 -3.82 3.79 -1.58
CA MET A 1 -2.62 3.04 -1.13
C MET A 1 -1.82 2.91 -2.37
N ASP A 2 -0.58 3.37 -2.32
CA ASP A 2 0.15 3.69 -3.53
C ASP A 2 1.64 3.38 -3.35
N TRP A 3 2.29 3.07 -4.47
CA TRP A 3 3.70 2.69 -4.51
C TRP A 3 4.54 3.84 -5.03
N VAL A 4 5.53 4.24 -4.24
CA VAL A 4 6.60 5.12 -4.72
C VAL A 4 7.77 4.22 -5.10
N THR A 5 7.97 4.02 -6.40
CA THR A 5 9.05 3.17 -6.94
C THR A 5 10.18 4.02 -7.52
N ALA A 6 11.32 3.36 -7.83
CA ALA A 6 12.50 3.99 -8.42
C ALA A 6 13.17 5.07 -7.52
N LEU A 7 13.11 4.87 -6.20
CA LEU A 7 13.87 5.68 -5.26
C LEU A 7 15.35 5.29 -5.30
N PRO A 8 16.27 6.24 -5.08
CA PRO A 8 17.68 5.89 -4.87
C PRO A 8 17.80 4.94 -3.67
N PRO A 9 18.59 3.85 -3.78
CA PRO A 9 18.76 2.89 -2.69
C PRO A 9 19.20 3.59 -1.40
N GLY A 10 18.46 3.37 -0.31
CA GLY A 10 18.64 4.10 0.93
C GLY A 10 18.68 3.22 2.18
N GLY A 11 19.43 3.68 3.19
CA GLY A 11 19.61 3.03 4.49
C GLY A 11 20.45 1.74 4.44
N ASP A 12 20.61 1.09 5.60
CA ASP A 12 21.47 -0.10 5.75
C ASP A 12 21.02 -1.30 4.89
N LYS A 13 19.74 -1.32 4.49
CA LYS A 13 19.12 -2.39 3.70
C LYS A 13 18.93 -2.05 2.22
N LEU A 14 19.37 -0.86 1.78
CA LEU A 14 19.32 -0.41 0.39
C LEU A 14 17.92 -0.53 -0.25
N TYR A 15 16.88 -0.13 0.49
CA TYR A 15 15.51 -0.12 -0.04
C TYR A 15 15.40 0.89 -1.18
N ASN A 16 14.71 0.51 -2.26
CA ASN A 16 14.59 1.30 -3.50
C ASN A 16 13.12 1.66 -3.85
N ALA A 17 12.20 1.35 -2.95
CA ALA A 17 10.79 1.68 -3.10
C ALA A 17 10.12 1.86 -1.72
N CYS A 18 8.97 2.52 -1.70
CA CYS A 18 8.18 2.79 -0.50
C CYS A 18 6.69 2.55 -0.76
N LEU A 19 6.04 1.79 0.12
CA LEU A 19 4.59 1.68 0.17
C LEU A 19 4.02 2.82 1.03
N VAL A 20 3.07 3.56 0.47
CA VAL A 20 2.38 4.63 1.17
C VAL A 20 0.95 4.22 1.48
N ILE A 21 0.64 4.14 2.76
CA ILE A 21 -0.71 3.85 3.27
C ILE A 21 -1.18 5.05 4.06
N VAL A 22 -2.33 5.62 3.69
CA VAL A 22 -2.92 6.74 4.42
C VAL A 22 -4.21 6.28 5.07
N ASN A 23 -4.28 6.39 6.40
CA ASN A 23 -5.54 6.22 7.10
C ASN A 23 -6.44 7.43 6.79
N ARG A 24 -7.55 7.20 6.09
CA ARG A 24 -8.44 8.29 5.65
C ARG A 24 -9.15 9.00 6.81
N TYR A 25 -9.30 8.36 7.97
CA TYR A 25 -9.91 8.97 9.16
C TYR A 25 -8.90 9.86 9.88
N SER A 26 -7.76 9.31 10.31
CA SER A 26 -6.77 10.07 11.08
C SER A 26 -5.89 10.98 10.23
N LYS A 27 -5.92 10.84 8.89
CA LYS A 27 -5.02 11.50 7.92
C LYS A 27 -3.54 11.20 8.17
N THR A 28 -3.24 10.17 8.94
CA THR A 28 -1.87 9.76 9.24
C THR A 28 -1.35 8.89 8.11
N PRO A 29 -0.21 9.25 7.49
CA PRO A 29 0.47 8.37 6.56
C PRO A 29 1.30 7.33 7.32
N ILE A 30 1.47 6.17 6.69
CA ILE A 30 2.38 5.12 7.08
C ILE A 30 3.26 4.85 5.86
N PHE A 31 4.56 4.94 6.06
CA PHE A 31 5.58 4.70 5.04
C PHE A 31 6.28 3.39 5.35
N LEU A 32 6.23 2.44 4.42
CA LEU A 32 6.90 1.15 4.58
C LEU A 32 7.96 1.02 3.48
N PRO A 33 9.25 1.04 3.83
CA PRO A 33 10.30 0.79 2.86
C PRO A 33 10.28 -0.68 2.44
N TYR A 34 10.47 -0.92 1.15
CA TYR A 34 10.51 -2.26 0.57
C TYR A 34 11.42 -2.29 -0.66
N HIS A 35 11.67 -3.48 -1.20
CA HIS A 35 12.40 -3.63 -2.46
C HIS A 35 11.39 -3.81 -3.60
N LYS A 36 11.57 -3.10 -4.72
CA LYS A 36 10.70 -3.21 -5.89
C LYS A 36 10.56 -4.66 -6.41
N ASP A 37 11.57 -5.48 -6.16
CA ASP A 37 11.62 -6.88 -6.58
C ASP A 37 11.08 -7.85 -5.51
N ASP A 38 10.53 -7.33 -4.40
CA ASP A 38 9.87 -8.13 -3.36
C ASP A 38 8.66 -8.88 -3.95
N THR A 39 8.42 -10.09 -3.46
CA THR A 39 7.28 -10.86 -3.94
C THR A 39 5.98 -10.33 -3.34
N ALA A 40 4.85 -10.64 -3.98
CA ALA A 40 3.53 -10.31 -3.42
C ALA A 40 3.31 -10.89 -2.00
N MET A 41 3.97 -12.00 -1.67
CA MET A 41 3.92 -12.59 -0.32
C MET A 41 4.72 -11.75 0.68
N ASP A 42 5.92 -11.31 0.32
CA ASP A 42 6.76 -10.45 1.17
C ASP A 42 6.05 -9.14 1.47
N THR A 43 5.45 -8.52 0.44
CA THR A 43 4.58 -7.34 0.57
C THR A 43 3.40 -7.59 1.51
N ALA A 44 2.69 -8.71 1.34
CA ALA A 44 1.55 -9.03 2.20
C ALA A 44 1.97 -9.20 3.67
N LEU A 45 3.10 -9.89 3.91
CA LEU A 45 3.68 -10.05 5.25
C LEU A 45 4.14 -8.71 5.84
N LEU A 46 4.73 -7.83 5.03
CA LEU A 46 5.14 -6.50 5.45
C LEU A 46 3.94 -5.69 5.96
N ILE A 47 2.86 -5.65 5.17
CA ILE A 47 1.63 -4.93 5.53
C ILE A 47 0.98 -5.56 6.77
N TRP A 48 0.93 -6.88 6.84
CA TRP A 48 0.37 -7.58 7.99
C TRP A 48 1.11 -7.22 9.28
N ASN A 49 2.43 -7.37 9.27
CA ASN A 49 3.28 -7.21 10.44
C ASN A 49 3.45 -5.75 10.88
N ARG A 50 3.42 -4.80 9.94
CA ARG A 50 3.68 -3.38 10.24
C ARG A 50 2.43 -2.54 10.41
N VAL A 51 1.31 -2.98 9.85
CA VAL A 51 0.09 -2.16 9.78
C VAL A 51 -1.05 -2.88 10.48
N ILE A 52 -1.49 -4.01 9.92
CA ILE A 52 -2.70 -4.70 10.40
C ILE A 52 -2.55 -5.16 11.85
N SER A 53 -1.37 -5.63 12.25
CA SER A 53 -1.08 -6.04 13.64
C SER A 53 -1.20 -4.89 14.65
N HIS A 54 -1.00 -3.63 14.22
CA HIS A 54 -1.02 -2.45 15.08
C HIS A 54 -2.35 -1.69 15.01
N THR A 55 -2.95 -1.60 13.82
CA THR A 55 -4.17 -0.82 13.57
C THR A 55 -5.44 -1.67 13.56
N GLY A 56 -5.31 -2.99 13.52
CA GLY A 56 -6.41 -3.89 13.21
C GLY A 56 -6.72 -3.94 11.71
N LEU A 57 -7.83 -4.62 11.38
CA LEU A 57 -8.28 -4.79 10.00
C LEU A 57 -8.96 -3.52 9.47
N PHE A 58 -8.66 -3.19 8.22
CA PHE A 58 -9.36 -2.12 7.51
C PHE A 58 -10.71 -2.60 7.00
N GLU A 59 -11.75 -1.77 7.12
CA GLU A 59 -13.04 -2.04 6.49
C GLU A 59 -12.94 -1.98 4.96
N LYS A 60 -12.13 -1.05 4.45
CA LYS A 60 -11.96 -0.79 3.03
C LYS A 60 -10.54 -0.35 2.71
N ILE A 61 -9.94 -0.97 1.71
CA ILE A 61 -8.67 -0.57 1.13
C ILE A 61 -8.94 0.03 -0.25
N ILE A 62 -8.42 1.23 -0.47
CA ILE A 62 -8.39 1.88 -1.77
C ILE A 62 -6.95 1.83 -2.24
N SER A 63 -6.71 1.27 -3.41
CA SER A 63 -5.40 1.23 -4.05
C SER A 63 -5.54 1.53 -5.53
N ASP A 64 -4.42 1.78 -6.19
CA ASP A 64 -4.36 1.78 -7.65
C ASP A 64 -4.51 0.37 -8.24
N ARG A 65 -4.32 0.25 -9.55
CA ARG A 65 -4.56 -0.97 -10.31
C ARG A 65 -3.32 -1.85 -10.46
N ASP A 66 -2.30 -1.66 -9.61
CA ASP A 66 -1.06 -2.37 -9.74
C ASP A 66 -1.21 -3.89 -9.62
N PRO A 67 -0.42 -4.68 -10.37
CA PRO A 67 -0.55 -6.13 -10.43
C PRO A 67 -0.47 -6.81 -9.06
N GLU A 68 0.34 -6.26 -8.16
CA GLU A 68 0.50 -6.77 -6.79
C GLU A 68 -0.80 -6.71 -5.99
N PHE A 69 -1.52 -5.58 -6.05
CA PHE A 69 -2.82 -5.42 -5.40
C PHE A 69 -3.95 -6.17 -6.10
N LYS A 70 -3.74 -6.62 -7.34
CA LYS A 70 -4.66 -7.50 -8.06
C LYS A 70 -4.31 -8.98 -7.98
N SER A 71 -3.21 -9.32 -7.29
CA SER A 71 -2.79 -10.71 -7.17
C SER A 71 -3.88 -11.56 -6.52
N ALA A 72 -3.96 -12.84 -6.92
CA ALA A 72 -4.90 -13.78 -6.33
C ALA A 72 -4.67 -13.92 -4.82
N LEU A 73 -3.41 -13.84 -4.39
CA LEU A 73 -3.04 -13.83 -2.97
C LEU A 73 -3.69 -12.66 -2.24
N TRP A 74 -3.48 -11.43 -2.71
CA TRP A 74 -4.00 -10.22 -2.08
C TRP A 74 -5.54 -10.20 -2.04
N THR A 75 -6.16 -10.54 -3.16
CA THR A 75 -7.63 -10.57 -3.28
C THR A 75 -8.25 -11.62 -2.36
N ASN A 76 -7.68 -12.83 -2.31
CA ASN A 76 -8.19 -13.91 -1.47
C ASN A 76 -7.94 -13.65 0.02
N LEU A 77 -6.79 -13.06 0.37
CA LEU A 77 -6.47 -12.65 1.73
C LEU A 77 -7.53 -11.67 2.25
N HIS A 78 -7.76 -10.57 1.55
CA HIS A 78 -8.73 -9.57 2.01
C HIS A 78 -10.17 -10.07 1.97
N LYS A 79 -10.52 -10.98 1.06
CA LYS A 79 -11.81 -11.67 1.07
C LYS A 79 -12.02 -12.47 2.36
N HIS A 80 -11.00 -13.19 2.84
CA HIS A 80 -11.08 -13.94 4.10
C HIS A 80 -11.09 -13.02 5.32
N LEU A 81 -10.38 -11.90 5.26
CA LEU A 81 -10.34 -10.90 6.34
C LEU A 81 -11.61 -10.03 6.41
N GLY A 82 -12.51 -10.12 5.43
CA GLY A 82 -13.71 -9.27 5.36
C GLY A 82 -13.43 -7.81 4.94
N THR A 83 -12.21 -7.52 4.47
CA THR A 83 -11.82 -6.19 3.99
C THR A 83 -12.28 -5.97 2.55
N LYS A 84 -12.95 -4.86 2.27
CA LYS A 84 -13.38 -4.51 0.91
C LYS A 84 -12.25 -3.87 0.12
N LEU A 85 -11.85 -4.49 -0.99
CA LEU A 85 -10.89 -3.88 -1.93
C LEU A 85 -11.63 -2.96 -2.92
N SER A 86 -11.05 -1.81 -3.22
CA SER A 86 -11.56 -0.88 -4.22
C SER A 86 -10.41 -0.27 -5.00
N PHE A 87 -10.32 -0.61 -6.28
CA PHE A 87 -9.27 -0.14 -7.15
C PHE A 87 -9.67 1.20 -7.78
N SER A 88 -8.80 2.22 -7.70
CA SER A 88 -8.99 3.48 -8.41
C SER A 88 -8.96 3.25 -9.94
N THR A 89 -9.53 4.17 -10.71
CA THR A 89 -9.44 4.10 -12.17
C THR A 89 -8.21 4.88 -12.62
N ALA A 90 -7.57 4.43 -13.71
CA ALA A 90 -6.31 4.98 -14.23
C ALA A 90 -6.34 6.48 -14.61
N TYR A 91 -7.49 7.14 -14.46
CA TYR A 91 -7.72 8.55 -14.81
C TYR A 91 -8.62 9.29 -13.81
N HIS A 92 -8.85 8.76 -12.59
CA HIS A 92 -9.54 9.51 -11.52
C HIS A 92 -8.68 9.55 -10.24
N PRO A 93 -7.69 10.47 -10.17
CA PRO A 93 -6.92 10.75 -8.96
C PRO A 93 -7.78 11.19 -7.77
N GLN A 94 -9.08 11.48 -7.93
CA GLN A 94 -9.93 11.84 -6.79
C GLN A 94 -10.12 10.72 -5.75
N THR A 95 -9.96 9.44 -6.14
CA THR A 95 -10.25 8.31 -5.23
C THR A 95 -9.03 7.96 -4.36
N ASP A 96 -7.82 8.00 -4.92
CA ASP A 96 -6.56 7.81 -4.18
C ASP A 96 -5.79 9.12 -3.93
N GLY A 97 -6.40 10.25 -4.26
CA GLY A 97 -5.74 11.56 -4.23
C GLY A 97 -5.31 12.03 -2.85
N LEU A 98 -5.64 11.31 -1.78
CA LEU A 98 -5.03 11.57 -0.47
C LEU A 98 -3.64 10.94 -0.36
N ALA A 99 -3.45 9.72 -0.87
CA ALA A 99 -2.13 9.10 -0.93
C ALA A 99 -1.25 9.86 -1.94
N GLU A 100 -1.76 10.15 -3.14
CA GLU A 100 -1.02 10.90 -4.16
C GLU A 100 -0.63 12.31 -3.67
N ARG A 101 -1.56 13.06 -3.02
CA ARG A 101 -1.22 14.37 -2.45
C ARG A 101 -0.16 14.25 -1.37
N MET A 102 -0.23 13.23 -0.52
CA MET A 102 0.79 13.02 0.51
C MET A 102 2.15 12.73 -0.14
N ILE A 103 2.18 11.93 -1.21
CA ILE A 103 3.39 11.64 -1.99
C ILE A 103 3.98 12.92 -2.58
N GLN A 104 3.16 13.82 -3.12
CA GLN A 104 3.63 15.09 -3.67
C GLN A 104 4.18 16.08 -2.62
N THR A 105 3.89 15.87 -1.35
CA THR A 105 4.35 16.76 -0.25
C THR A 105 5.55 16.20 0.51
N LEU A 106 6.06 15.03 0.10
CA LEU A 106 7.28 14.40 0.61
C LEU A 106 8.49 14.84 -0.21
#